data_AF-A0A2V5W7D0-F1
#
_entry.id   AF-A0A2V5W7D0-F1
#
_cell.length_a   1.000
_cell.length_b   1.000
_cell.length_c   1.000
_cell.angle_alpha   90.00
_cell.angle_beta   90.00
_cell.angle_gamma   90.00
#
_symmetry.space_group_name_H-M   'P 1'
#
loop_
_entity.id
_entity.type
_entity.pdbx_description
1 polymer ?
#
loop_
_entity_poly.entity_id
_entity_poly.type
_entity_poly.pdbx_seq_one_letter_code
_entity_poly.pdbx_strand_id
1 'polypeptide(L)'
;MEARTRRNFLSLAGKGLGLAALSSATVGSLLQNIEAATKSVARLTPEEAAMDEDYWAVIQNSFTVTRGIINLNNGGVSPSPRIVTEAMVRYTWQQEDATAYTMWQILEPQCETIRTALAELFGCDREEIAITRNASESLEILLMGMDFKSGDEILTTTQDYPRMLTTLRQREKREGLKLKLIQIPIP
;
A
#
# COMPACT_ATOMS: atom_id res chain seq x y z
N MET A 1 32.79 -27.36 1.76
CA MET A 1 32.34 -26.46 2.83
C MET A 1 32.95 -25.10 2.54
N GLU A 2 32.27 -24.27 1.75
CA GLU A 2 32.81 -22.98 1.29
C GLU A 2 32.95 -21.99 2.45
N ALA A 3 34.14 -21.41 2.59
CA ALA A 3 34.46 -20.45 3.63
C ALA A 3 33.74 -19.12 3.39
N ARG A 4 32.74 -18.80 4.22
CA ARG A 4 32.09 -17.48 4.23
C ARG A 4 33.15 -16.41 4.56
N THR A 5 33.53 -15.60 3.58
CA THR A 5 34.47 -14.49 3.75
C THR A 5 33.81 -13.33 4.50
N ARG A 6 34.61 -12.56 5.27
CA ARG A 6 34.17 -11.37 6.03
C ARG A 6 33.39 -10.37 5.17
N ARG A 7 33.71 -10.29 3.88
CA ARG A 7 33.04 -9.42 2.90
C ARG A 7 31.60 -9.88 2.59
N ASN A 8 31.34 -11.20 2.56
CA ASN A 8 29.99 -11.75 2.41
C ASN A 8 29.16 -11.59 3.69
N PHE A 9 29.79 -11.68 4.86
CA PHE A 9 29.13 -11.41 6.14
C PHE A 9 28.71 -9.93 6.27
N LEU A 10 29.59 -8.99 5.93
CA LEU A 10 29.28 -7.56 5.94
C LEU A 10 28.28 -7.15 4.84
N SER A 11 28.29 -7.82 3.69
CA SER A 11 27.28 -7.62 2.64
C SER A 11 25.89 -8.11 3.06
N LEU A 12 25.79 -9.26 3.73
CA LEU A 12 24.52 -9.73 4.30
C LEU A 12 24.04 -8.83 5.45
N ALA A 13 24.96 -8.38 6.32
CA ALA A 13 24.64 -7.47 7.41
C ALA A 13 24.18 -6.10 6.87
N GLY A 14 24.81 -5.57 5.82
CA GLY A 14 24.44 -4.31 5.19
C GLY A 14 23.08 -4.35 4.48
N LYS A 15 22.66 -5.51 3.96
CA LYS A 15 21.33 -5.70 3.37
C LYS A 15 20.21 -5.86 4.41
N GLY A 16 20.52 -6.34 5.61
CA GLY A 16 19.55 -6.57 6.69
C GLY A 16 19.45 -5.45 7.73
N LEU A 17 20.50 -4.65 7.94
CA LEU A 17 20.56 -3.64 9.02
C LEU A 17 20.00 -2.27 8.65
N GLY A 18 19.74 -2.00 7.36
CA GLY A 18 19.14 -0.74 6.92
C GLY A 18 17.66 -0.56 7.30
N LEU A 19 16.98 -1.64 7.71
CA LEU A 19 15.54 -1.65 7.97
C LEU A 19 15.15 -1.68 9.46
N ALA A 20 16.08 -1.98 10.37
CA ALA A 20 15.75 -2.25 11.78
C ALA A 20 16.41 -1.31 12.81
N ALA A 21 17.43 -0.53 12.44
CA ALA A 21 18.29 0.09 13.46
C ALA A 21 17.82 1.46 14.01
N LEU A 22 16.70 2.02 13.55
CA LEU A 22 16.13 3.27 14.11
C LEU A 22 14.59 3.27 14.14
N SER A 23 13.96 2.11 14.34
CA SER A 23 12.60 2.14 14.88
C SER A 23 12.67 2.69 16.29
N SER A 24 12.02 3.82 16.57
CA SER A 24 11.76 4.25 17.95
C SER A 24 11.28 3.03 18.74
N ALA A 25 11.77 2.82 19.97
CA ALA A 25 11.38 1.66 20.79
C ALA A 25 9.85 1.49 20.88
N THR A 26 9.12 2.60 20.78
CA THR A 26 7.66 2.69 20.71
C THR A 26 7.04 2.02 19.46
N VAL A 27 7.71 2.10 18.31
CA VAL A 27 7.26 1.45 17.06
C VAL A 27 7.47 -0.06 17.14
N GLY A 28 8.63 -0.47 17.66
CA GLY A 28 8.95 -1.89 17.83
C GLY A 28 8.01 -2.58 18.80
N SER A 29 7.66 -1.93 19.92
CA SER A 29 6.71 -2.47 20.89
C SER A 29 5.28 -2.55 20.34
N LEU A 30 4.86 -1.59 19.50
CA LEU A 30 3.54 -1.64 18.87
C LEU A 30 3.39 -2.86 17.95
N LEU A 31 4.39 -3.15 17.12
CA LEU A 31 4.39 -4.34 16.26
C LEU A 31 4.33 -5.64 17.07
N GLN A 32 5.12 -5.74 18.14
CA GLN A 32 5.12 -6.91 19.00
C GLN A 32 3.74 -7.15 19.64
N ASN A 33 3.07 -6.09 20.06
CA ASN A 33 1.73 -6.19 20.63
C ASN A 33 0.70 -6.66 19.59
N ILE A 34 0.74 -6.11 18.37
CA ILE A 34 -0.14 -6.54 17.27
C ILE A 34 0.14 -8.01 16.91
N GLU A 35 1.40 -8.42 16.84
CA GLU A 35 1.77 -9.80 16.53
C GLU A 35 1.30 -10.76 17.62
N ALA A 36 1.46 -10.41 18.90
CA ALA A 36 0.97 -11.21 20.02
C ALA A 36 -0.55 -11.34 20.00
N ALA A 37 -1.28 -10.25 19.75
CA ALA A 37 -2.74 -10.25 19.64
C ALA A 37 -3.21 -11.07 18.42
N THR A 38 -2.50 -10.99 17.30
CA THR A 38 -2.82 -11.81 16.12
C THR A 38 -2.63 -13.30 16.41
N LYS A 39 -1.60 -13.67 17.19
CA LYS A 39 -1.39 -15.07 17.61
C LYS A 39 -2.45 -15.57 18.58
N SER A 40 -3.03 -14.72 19.43
CA SER A 40 -4.07 -15.16 20.37
C SER A 40 -5.36 -15.58 19.68
N VAL A 41 -5.69 -14.94 18.54
CA VAL A 41 -6.88 -15.28 17.73
C VAL A 41 -6.62 -16.30 16.62
N ALA A 42 -5.36 -16.71 16.39
CA ALA A 42 -4.99 -17.58 15.26
C ALA A 42 -5.66 -18.97 15.25
N ARG A 43 -6.17 -19.42 16.42
CA ARG A 43 -6.88 -20.70 16.57
C ARG A 43 -8.41 -20.59 16.46
N LEU A 44 -8.93 -19.36 16.41
CA LEU A 44 -10.36 -19.08 16.38
C LEU A 44 -10.89 -19.13 14.94
N THR A 45 -12.20 -19.34 14.78
CA THR A 45 -12.84 -19.11 13.47
C THR A 45 -12.86 -17.60 13.15
N PRO A 46 -13.06 -17.20 11.87
CA PRO A 46 -13.22 -15.80 11.53
C PRO A 46 -14.35 -15.09 12.30
N GLU A 47 -15.46 -15.78 12.54
CA GLU A 47 -16.61 -15.26 13.30
C GLU A 47 -16.25 -15.06 14.77
N GLU A 48 -15.55 -16.01 15.38
CA GLU A 48 -15.09 -15.91 16.76
C GLU A 48 -14.06 -14.78 16.92
N ALA A 49 -13.07 -14.70 16.03
CA ALA A 49 -12.08 -13.63 16.03
C ALA A 49 -12.71 -12.25 15.80
N ALA A 50 -13.77 -12.17 14.98
CA ALA A 50 -14.51 -10.93 14.76
C ALA A 50 -15.22 -10.42 16.04
N MET A 51 -15.52 -11.31 17.00
CA MET A 51 -16.17 -10.96 18.27
C MET A 51 -15.17 -10.79 19.43
N ASP A 52 -13.86 -10.96 19.20
CA ASP A 52 -12.84 -10.85 20.25
C ASP A 52 -12.47 -9.37 20.50
N GLU A 53 -13.11 -8.77 21.51
CA GLU A 53 -12.92 -7.35 21.85
C GLU A 53 -11.50 -7.03 22.34
N ASP A 54 -10.80 -7.98 22.97
CA ASP A 54 -9.42 -7.76 23.44
C ASP A 54 -8.47 -7.64 22.24
N TYR A 55 -8.64 -8.48 21.23
CA TYR A 55 -7.92 -8.38 19.96
C TYR A 55 -8.23 -7.05 19.25
N TRP A 56 -9.50 -6.71 19.07
CA TRP A 56 -9.89 -5.47 18.37
C TRP A 56 -9.50 -4.21 19.14
N ALA A 57 -9.45 -4.25 20.47
CA ALA A 57 -8.92 -3.15 21.27
C ALA A 57 -7.44 -2.87 20.96
N VAL A 58 -6.61 -3.90 20.78
CA VAL A 58 -5.20 -3.75 20.37
C VAL A 58 -5.10 -3.13 18.98
N ILE A 59 -5.90 -3.61 18.02
CA ILE A 59 -5.92 -3.06 16.65
C ILE A 59 -6.38 -1.60 16.66
N GLN A 60 -7.46 -1.28 17.37
CA GLN A 60 -7.98 0.09 17.48
C GLN A 60 -6.96 1.03 18.13
N ASN A 61 -6.26 0.58 19.17
CA ASN A 61 -5.20 1.35 19.83
C ASN A 61 -3.93 1.55 18.99
N SER A 62 -3.84 0.87 17.84
CA SER A 62 -2.75 1.07 16.87
C SER A 62 -2.94 2.32 16.01
N PHE A 63 -4.12 2.96 16.07
CA PHE A 63 -4.42 4.22 15.38
C PHE A 63 -4.37 5.40 16.36
N THR A 64 -3.97 6.57 15.88
CA THR A 64 -3.88 7.80 16.70
C THR A 64 -5.14 8.68 16.63
N VAL A 65 -6.29 8.10 16.29
CA VAL A 65 -7.54 8.86 16.13
C VAL A 65 -8.15 9.25 17.47
N THR A 66 -8.70 10.46 17.53
CA THR A 66 -9.46 10.91 18.71
C THR A 66 -10.79 10.18 18.79
N ARG A 67 -11.11 9.61 19.96
CA ARG A 67 -12.35 8.84 20.19
C ARG A 67 -13.59 9.71 20.45
N GLY A 68 -13.54 10.99 20.09
CA GLY A 68 -14.66 11.95 20.24
C GLY A 68 -15.69 11.89 19.10
N ILE A 69 -15.36 11.20 18.00
CA ILE A 69 -16.23 11.02 16.84
C ILE A 69 -16.28 9.53 16.49
N ILE A 70 -17.48 9.00 16.27
CA ILE A 70 -17.67 7.66 15.72
C ILE A 70 -17.57 7.78 14.19
N ASN A 71 -16.42 7.41 13.63
CA ASN A 71 -16.21 7.45 12.18
C ASN A 71 -16.80 6.21 11.50
N LEU A 72 -17.92 6.38 10.80
CA LEU A 72 -18.56 5.33 9.99
C LEU A 72 -18.25 5.48 8.48
N ASN A 73 -17.28 6.32 8.10
CA ASN A 73 -16.92 6.61 6.71
C ASN A 73 -15.47 6.27 6.36
N ASN A 74 -14.92 5.20 6.96
CA ASN A 74 -13.58 4.70 6.62
C ASN A 74 -13.45 4.27 5.14
N GLY A 75 -14.57 3.99 4.46
CA GLY A 75 -14.61 3.72 3.02
C GLY A 75 -14.29 4.94 2.14
N GLY A 76 -14.46 6.16 2.64
CA GLY A 76 -14.02 7.37 1.95
C GLY A 76 -12.52 7.60 2.11
N VAL A 77 -12.07 7.72 3.36
CA VAL A 77 -10.65 7.83 3.74
C VAL A 77 -10.46 7.21 5.12
N SER A 78 -9.36 6.49 5.31
CA SER A 78 -9.00 5.87 6.59
C SER A 78 -7.74 6.50 7.19
N PRO A 79 -7.63 6.58 8.53
CA PRO A 79 -6.38 6.95 9.18
C PRO A 79 -5.31 5.90 8.93
N SER A 80 -4.04 6.31 8.91
CA SER A 80 -2.92 5.37 8.96
C SER A 80 -2.70 4.89 10.40
N PRO A 81 -2.30 3.62 10.61
CA PRO A 81 -1.79 3.19 11.91
C PRO A 81 -0.59 4.04 12.32
N ARG A 82 -0.40 4.23 13.63
CA ARG A 82 0.67 5.05 14.22
C ARG A 82 2.04 4.71 13.66
N ILE A 83 2.35 3.43 13.53
CA ILE A 83 3.61 2.95 12.97
C ILE A 83 3.88 3.47 11.55
N VAL A 84 2.85 3.54 10.71
CA VAL A 84 2.97 4.02 9.33
C VAL A 84 3.26 5.52 9.33
N THR A 85 2.50 6.30 10.11
CA THR A 85 2.72 7.74 10.24
C THR A 85 4.10 8.07 10.81
N GLU A 86 4.53 7.38 11.87
CA GLU A 86 5.87 7.58 12.46
C GLU A 86 7.00 7.17 11.50
N ALA A 87 6.79 6.13 10.68
CA ALA A 87 7.74 5.78 9.62
C ALA A 87 7.84 6.87 8.56
N MET A 88 6.71 7.40 8.10
CA MET A 88 6.68 8.50 7.13
C MET A 88 7.44 9.72 7.66
N VAL A 89 7.15 10.17 8.88
CA VAL A 89 7.84 11.30 9.52
C VAL A 89 9.35 11.06 9.63
N ARG A 90 9.76 9.85 10.04
CA ARG A 90 11.18 9.50 10.13
C ARG A 90 11.86 9.59 8.76
N TYR A 91 11.26 9.03 7.71
CA TYR A 91 11.84 9.08 6.37
C TYR A 91 11.92 10.50 5.81
N THR A 92 10.93 11.36 6.13
CA THR A 92 11.01 12.79 5.80
C THR A 92 12.26 13.43 6.41
N TRP A 93 12.49 13.28 7.71
CA TRP A 93 13.69 13.85 8.34
C TRP A 93 14.99 13.19 7.87
N GLN A 94 14.97 11.89 7.56
CA GLN A 94 16.14 11.17 7.05
C GLN A 94 16.58 11.71 5.68
N GLN A 95 15.64 12.15 4.83
CA GLN A 95 15.96 12.78 3.55
C GLN A 95 16.65 14.14 3.70
N GLU A 96 16.52 14.83 4.84
CA GLU A 96 17.16 16.14 5.05
C GLU A 96 18.65 16.04 5.42
N ASP A 97 19.09 14.93 6.00
CA ASP A 97 20.46 14.78 6.52
C ASP A 97 21.53 14.75 5.39
N ALA A 98 21.29 13.96 4.35
CA ALA A 98 22.18 13.81 3.20
C ALA A 98 21.37 13.57 1.91
N THR A 99 20.57 14.55 1.51
CA THR A 99 19.46 14.41 0.54
C THR A 99 19.75 13.53 -0.68
N ALA A 100 20.75 13.87 -1.49
CA ALA A 100 21.06 13.10 -2.70
C ALA A 100 21.50 11.66 -2.38
N TYR A 101 22.30 11.48 -1.33
CA TYR A 101 22.76 10.16 -0.90
C TYR A 101 21.60 9.32 -0.34
N THR A 102 20.83 9.87 0.59
CA THR A 102 19.68 9.17 1.19
C THR A 102 18.64 8.81 0.15
N MET A 103 18.27 9.73 -0.75
CA MET A 103 17.25 9.47 -1.76
C MET A 103 17.71 8.38 -2.74
N TRP A 104 18.88 8.53 -3.35
CA TRP A 104 19.30 7.66 -4.46
C TRP A 104 19.98 6.36 -4.01
N GLN A 105 20.73 6.39 -2.90
CA GLN A 105 21.51 5.22 -2.47
C GLN A 105 20.80 4.38 -1.41
N ILE A 106 19.82 4.95 -0.69
CA ILE A 106 19.12 4.25 0.40
C ILE A 106 17.65 4.04 0.04
N LEU A 107 16.87 5.11 -0.15
CA LEU A 107 15.42 5.00 -0.23
C LEU A 107 14.92 4.46 -1.57
N GLU A 108 15.50 4.89 -2.69
CA GLU A 108 15.13 4.39 -4.01
C GLU A 108 15.34 2.86 -4.14
N PRO A 109 16.51 2.28 -3.76
CA PRO A 109 16.67 0.83 -3.73
C PRO A 109 15.71 0.10 -2.77
N GLN A 110 15.30 0.75 -1.66
CA GLN A 110 14.35 0.17 -0.70
C GLN A 110 12.94 0.02 -1.28
N CYS A 111 12.56 0.81 -2.29
CA CYS A 111 11.28 0.63 -2.98
C CYS A 111 11.11 -0.79 -3.56
N GLU A 112 12.19 -1.45 -3.97
CA GLU A 112 12.13 -2.82 -4.50
C GLU A 112 11.83 -3.86 -3.42
N THR A 113 12.19 -3.57 -2.16
CA THR A 113 11.77 -4.42 -1.03
C THR A 113 10.25 -4.31 -0.82
N ILE A 114 9.70 -3.10 -0.94
CA ILE A 114 8.24 -2.87 -0.86
C ILE A 114 7.53 -3.54 -2.04
N ARG A 115 8.07 -3.41 -3.27
CA ARG A 115 7.51 -4.05 -4.46
C ARG A 115 7.45 -5.58 -4.30
N THR A 116 8.50 -6.18 -3.77
CA THR A 116 8.55 -7.63 -3.52
C THR A 116 7.50 -8.05 -2.49
N ALA A 117 7.37 -7.33 -1.37
CA ALA A 117 6.37 -7.64 -0.35
C ALA A 117 4.92 -7.48 -0.87
N LEU A 118 4.67 -6.47 -1.73
CA LEU A 118 3.38 -6.31 -2.39
C LEU A 118 3.10 -7.46 -3.36
N ALA A 119 4.10 -7.88 -4.14
CA ALA A 119 3.96 -8.99 -5.07
C ALA A 119 3.62 -10.31 -4.35
N GLU A 120 4.29 -10.57 -3.22
CA GLU A 120 3.98 -11.71 -2.35
C GLU A 120 2.54 -11.64 -1.80
N LEU A 121 2.09 -10.46 -1.39
CA LEU A 121 0.72 -10.24 -0.89
C LEU A 121 -0.34 -10.49 -1.98
N PHE A 122 -0.08 -10.08 -3.21
CA PHE A 122 -0.99 -10.25 -4.35
C PHE A 122 -0.83 -11.59 -5.08
N GLY A 123 0.21 -12.36 -4.78
CA GLY A 123 0.49 -13.65 -5.41
C GLY A 123 0.95 -13.55 -6.87
N CYS A 124 1.72 -12.52 -7.21
CA CYS A 124 2.23 -12.26 -8.57
C CYS A 124 3.76 -12.02 -8.58
N ASP A 125 4.35 -11.88 -9.77
CA ASP A 125 5.77 -11.52 -9.89
C ASP A 125 5.97 -10.02 -9.56
N ARG A 126 7.14 -9.66 -9.01
CA ARG A 126 7.45 -8.26 -8.68
C ARG A 126 7.45 -7.36 -9.92
N GLU A 127 7.76 -7.89 -11.09
CA GLU A 127 7.72 -7.16 -12.38
C GLU A 127 6.27 -6.88 -12.84
N GLU A 128 5.25 -7.47 -12.21
CA GLU A 128 3.83 -7.19 -12.45
C GLU A 128 3.27 -6.09 -11.52
N ILE A 129 4.07 -5.59 -10.57
CA ILE A 129 3.66 -4.54 -9.64
C ILE A 129 4.22 -3.19 -10.09
N ALA A 130 3.34 -2.20 -10.28
CA ALA A 130 3.71 -0.79 -10.41
C ALA A 130 3.24 0.00 -9.17
N ILE A 131 4.15 0.72 -8.52
CA ILE A 131 3.83 1.58 -7.36
C ILE A 131 3.58 3.00 -7.87
N THR A 132 2.38 3.52 -7.61
CA THR A 132 1.95 4.88 -8.00
C THR A 132 1.50 5.66 -6.76
N ARG A 133 1.05 6.91 -6.91
CA ARG A 133 0.62 7.75 -5.77
C ARG A 133 -0.77 7.39 -5.27
N ASN A 134 -1.66 6.87 -6.11
CA ASN A 134 -3.04 6.53 -5.74
C ASN A 134 -3.77 5.71 -6.81
N ALA A 135 -4.96 5.20 -6.48
CA ALA A 135 -5.78 4.38 -7.37
C ALA A 135 -6.27 5.12 -8.64
N SER A 136 -6.58 6.41 -8.55
CA SER A 136 -7.00 7.18 -9.74
C SER A 136 -5.85 7.34 -10.73
N GLU A 137 -4.64 7.65 -10.24
CA GLU A 137 -3.44 7.68 -11.08
C GLU A 137 -3.15 6.31 -11.69
N SER A 138 -3.17 5.23 -10.90
CA SER A 138 -2.91 3.87 -11.43
C SER A 138 -3.82 3.53 -12.59
N LEU A 139 -5.12 3.76 -12.43
CA LEU A 139 -6.08 3.40 -13.45
C LEU A 139 -6.07 4.40 -14.62
N GLU A 140 -5.78 5.68 -14.39
CA GLU A 140 -5.57 6.65 -15.47
C GLU A 140 -4.31 6.35 -16.30
N ILE A 141 -3.22 5.87 -15.70
CA ILE A 141 -2.03 5.42 -16.44
C ILE A 141 -2.41 4.32 -17.44
N LEU A 142 -3.20 3.33 -17.00
CA LEU A 142 -3.69 2.27 -17.88
C LEU A 142 -4.65 2.84 -18.94
N LEU A 143 -5.67 3.58 -18.51
CA LEU A 143 -6.70 4.10 -19.38
C LEU A 143 -6.19 5.14 -20.38
N MET A 144 -5.08 5.83 -20.13
CA MET A 144 -4.46 6.76 -21.08
C MET A 144 -3.31 6.11 -21.85
N GLY A 145 -2.68 5.07 -21.30
CA GLY A 145 -1.56 4.36 -21.92
C GLY A 145 -1.96 3.33 -22.98
N MET A 146 -3.22 2.90 -23.00
CA MET A 146 -3.73 2.01 -24.05
C MET A 146 -3.85 2.72 -25.40
N ASP A 147 -3.22 2.17 -26.43
CA ASP A 147 -3.16 2.70 -27.79
C ASP A 147 -4.42 2.38 -28.63
N PHE A 148 -5.58 2.84 -28.16
CA PHE A 148 -6.84 2.73 -28.89
C PHE A 148 -6.86 3.59 -30.16
N LYS A 149 -7.63 3.14 -31.15
CA LYS A 149 -7.86 3.84 -32.41
C LYS A 149 -9.28 4.39 -32.46
N SER A 150 -9.46 5.43 -33.25
CA SER A 150 -10.78 6.01 -33.52
C SER A 150 -11.75 4.92 -33.97
N GLY A 151 -12.93 4.86 -33.36
CA GLY A 151 -13.93 3.83 -33.60
C GLY A 151 -13.88 2.62 -32.65
N ASP A 152 -12.80 2.42 -31.89
CA ASP A 152 -12.71 1.37 -30.87
C ASP A 152 -13.76 1.59 -29.77
N GLU A 153 -14.26 0.49 -29.21
CA GLU A 153 -15.30 0.52 -28.18
C GLU A 153 -14.72 0.19 -26.81
N ILE A 154 -15.05 1.03 -25.82
CA ILE A 154 -14.72 0.79 -24.42
C ILE A 154 -16.02 0.49 -23.68
N LEU A 155 -16.04 -0.67 -23.03
CA LEU A 155 -17.17 -1.14 -22.23
C LEU A 155 -16.88 -0.94 -20.74
N THR A 156 -17.75 -0.22 -20.04
CA THR A 156 -17.72 -0.11 -18.57
C THR A 156 -19.15 -0.07 -18.03
N THR A 157 -19.32 0.15 -16.73
CA THR A 157 -20.60 0.12 -16.03
C THR A 157 -21.04 1.51 -15.59
N THR A 158 -22.33 1.68 -15.33
CA THR A 158 -22.86 2.92 -14.74
C THR A 158 -22.48 3.10 -13.25
N GLN A 159 -21.89 2.08 -12.63
CA GLN A 159 -21.43 2.10 -11.23
C GLN A 159 -19.92 2.32 -11.09
N ASP A 160 -19.19 2.44 -12.20
CA ASP A 160 -17.76 2.69 -12.18
C ASP A 160 -17.43 4.05 -11.55
N TYR A 161 -16.24 4.20 -10.97
CA TYR A 161 -15.88 5.37 -10.21
C TYR A 161 -15.94 6.64 -11.10
N PRO A 162 -16.62 7.72 -10.68
CA PRO A 162 -16.86 8.88 -11.56
C PRO A 162 -15.61 9.50 -12.18
N ARG A 163 -14.45 9.39 -11.51
CA ARG A 163 -13.16 9.85 -12.05
C ARG A 163 -12.80 9.08 -13.33
N MET A 164 -12.98 7.76 -13.34
CA MET A 164 -12.66 6.90 -14.49
C MET A 164 -13.61 7.14 -15.65
N LEU A 165 -14.91 7.29 -15.37
CA LEU A 165 -15.89 7.66 -16.37
C LEU A 165 -15.56 9.01 -17.03
N THR A 166 -15.03 9.97 -16.26
CA THR A 166 -14.61 11.28 -16.80
C THR A 166 -13.42 11.13 -17.74
N THR A 167 -12.42 10.32 -17.37
CA THR A 167 -11.26 9.99 -18.20
C THR A 167 -11.67 9.35 -19.53
N LEU A 168 -12.57 8.37 -19.50
CA LEU A 168 -13.07 7.71 -20.72
C LEU A 168 -13.86 8.66 -21.61
N ARG A 169 -14.73 9.51 -21.04
CA ARG A 169 -15.46 10.53 -21.80
C ARG A 169 -14.52 11.56 -22.44
N GLN A 170 -13.40 11.86 -21.79
CA GLN A 170 -12.38 12.72 -22.40
C GLN A 170 -11.77 12.06 -23.64
N ARG A 171 -11.39 10.77 -23.55
CA ARG A 171 -10.83 10.02 -24.69
C ARG A 171 -11.85 9.85 -25.82
N GLU A 172 -13.11 9.55 -25.52
CA GLU A 172 -14.21 9.53 -26.50
C GLU A 172 -14.26 10.82 -27.32
N LYS A 173 -14.25 11.98 -26.65
CA LYS A 173 -14.32 13.30 -27.32
C LYS A 173 -13.05 13.66 -28.11
N ARG A 174 -11.87 13.24 -27.65
CA ARG A 174 -10.59 13.65 -28.24
C ARG A 174 -10.09 12.70 -29.34
N GLU A 175 -10.38 11.43 -29.20
CA GLU A 175 -9.79 10.36 -30.01
C GLU A 175 -10.84 9.63 -30.86
N GLY A 176 -12.13 9.93 -30.67
CA GLY A 176 -13.22 9.29 -31.40
C GLY A 176 -13.49 7.85 -30.97
N LEU A 177 -13.16 7.50 -29.73
CA LEU A 177 -13.53 6.22 -29.12
C LEU A 177 -15.04 6.19 -28.86
N LYS A 178 -15.63 5.00 -28.74
CA LYS A 178 -17.04 4.82 -28.39
C LYS A 178 -17.16 4.29 -26.97
N LEU A 179 -17.75 5.07 -26.06
CA LEU A 179 -18.00 4.61 -24.70
C LEU A 179 -19.36 3.90 -24.61
N LYS A 180 -19.38 2.67 -24.11
CA LYS A 180 -20.58 1.87 -23.85
C LYS A 180 -20.73 1.64 -22.36
N LEU A 181 -21.85 2.10 -21.79
CA LEU A 181 -22.17 1.92 -20.37
C LEU A 181 -23.19 0.81 -20.18
N ILE A 182 -22.85 -0.16 -19.34
CA ILE A 182 -23.75 -1.23 -18.88
C ILE A 182 -24.41 -0.79 -17.59
N GLN A 183 -25.74 -0.77 -17.58
CA GLN A 183 -26.49 -0.60 -16.33
C GLN A 183 -26.50 -1.93 -15.56
N ILE A 184 -25.82 -1.96 -14.41
CA ILE A 184 -25.94 -3.08 -13.48
C ILE A 184 -27.22 -2.89 -12.65
N PRO A 185 -28.11 -3.90 -12.54
CA PRO A 185 -29.26 -3.84 -11.65
C PRO A 185 -28.82 -3.59 -10.21
N ILE A 186 -29.46 -2.64 -9.54
CA ILE A 186 -29.24 -2.40 -8.11
C ILE A 186 -30.28 -3.25 -7.37
N PRO A 187 -29.87 -4.11 -6.40
CA PRO A 187 -30.77 -4.90 -5.58
C PRO A 187 -31.82 -4.07 -4.83
#